data_AF-A0A2D7GYK8-F1
#
_entry.id   AF-A0A2D7GYK8-F1
#
_cell.length_a   1.000
_cell.length_b   1.000
_cell.length_c   1.000
_cell.angle_alpha   90.00
_cell.angle_beta   90.00
_cell.angle_gamma   90.00
#
_symmetry.space_group_name_H-M   'P 1'
#
loop_
_entity.id
_entity.type
_entity.pdbx_description
1 polymer ?
#
loop_
_entity_poly.entity_id
_entity_poly.type
_entity_poly.pdbx_seq_one_letter_code
_entity_poly.pdbx_strand_id
1 'polypeptide(L)'
;MIDNFNHAHTPLFLKKLNAKLADNLKVQERNDSDEHLKRLVTLRHKLVMRALRQLPSSKLSSFAKNELTVNEFLEDVIKELRSQVKNNLVELSRAKKAAKSYE
;
A
#
# COMPACT_ATOMS: atom_id res chain seq x y z
N MET A 1 -2.16 -7.55 -10.44
CA MET A 1 -2.53 -6.31 -11.17
C MET A 1 -2.83 -5.24 -10.13
N ILE A 2 -1.94 -4.25 -9.99
CA ILE A 2 -2.05 -3.14 -9.02
C ILE A 2 -2.89 -1.98 -9.63
N ASP A 3 -3.43 -2.19 -10.84
CA ASP A 3 -3.83 -1.10 -11.72
C ASP A 3 -5.20 -0.49 -11.44
N ASN A 4 -5.89 -0.83 -10.33
CA ASN A 4 -7.18 -0.20 -10.06
C ASN A 4 -7.46 0.11 -8.57
N PHE A 5 -6.56 0.87 -7.94
CA PHE A 5 -6.92 1.67 -6.77
C PHE A 5 -7.96 2.78 -7.09
N ASN A 6 -8.30 2.97 -8.36
CA ASN A 6 -9.21 3.99 -8.84
C ASN A 6 -10.60 3.39 -9.10
N HIS A 7 -11.64 4.06 -8.62
CA HIS A 7 -13.03 3.76 -8.90
C HIS A 7 -13.72 4.98 -9.52
N ALA A 8 -14.96 4.81 -10.01
CA ALA A 8 -15.68 5.84 -10.77
C ALA A 8 -15.90 7.18 -10.03
N HIS A 9 -15.73 7.18 -8.70
CA HIS A 9 -15.90 8.36 -7.85
C HIS A 9 -14.59 8.87 -7.24
N THR A 10 -13.44 8.33 -7.64
CA THR A 10 -12.14 8.75 -7.09
C THR A 10 -11.82 10.18 -7.56
N PRO A 11 -11.68 11.14 -6.62
CA PRO A 11 -11.24 12.50 -6.93
C PRO A 11 -9.88 12.49 -7.64
N LEU A 12 -9.65 13.47 -8.51
CA LEU A 12 -8.39 13.60 -9.29
C LEU A 12 -7.13 13.56 -8.40
N PHE A 13 -7.21 14.10 -7.20
CA PHE A 13 -6.13 14.08 -6.22
C PHE A 13 -5.84 12.68 -5.68
N LEU A 14 -6.86 11.86 -5.44
CA LEU A 14 -6.70 10.47 -5.04
C LEU A 14 -6.15 9.63 -6.20
N LYS A 15 -6.54 9.89 -7.45
CA LYS A 15 -5.94 9.21 -8.62
C LYS A 15 -4.43 9.42 -8.73
N LYS A 16 -3.95 10.65 -8.53
CA LYS A 16 -2.51 10.95 -8.52
C LYS A 16 -1.77 10.25 -7.38
N LEU A 17 -2.39 10.20 -6.20
CA LEU A 17 -1.81 9.52 -5.05
C LEU A 17 -1.75 8.00 -5.24
N ASN A 18 -2.84 7.43 -5.76
CA ASN A 18 -2.97 6.02 -6.08
C ASN A 18 -1.95 5.59 -7.15
N ALA A 19 -1.69 6.43 -8.16
CA ALA A 19 -0.62 6.19 -9.13
C ALA A 19 0.76 6.17 -8.45
N LYS A 20 1.06 7.14 -7.57
CA LYS A 20 2.31 7.15 -6.80
C LYS A 20 2.45 5.95 -5.87
N LEU A 21 1.37 5.48 -5.26
CA LEU A 21 1.34 4.27 -4.45
C LEU A 21 1.61 3.03 -5.29
N ALA A 22 0.96 2.92 -6.46
CA ALA A 22 1.19 1.83 -7.40
C ALA A 22 2.65 1.79 -7.89
N ASP A 23 3.24 2.96 -8.19
CA ASP A 23 4.63 3.06 -8.59
C ASP A 23 5.58 2.66 -7.45
N ASN A 24 5.32 3.10 -6.22
CA ASN A 24 6.13 2.69 -5.06
C ASN A 24 6.01 1.20 -4.74
N LEU A 25 4.85 0.59 -4.98
CA LEU A 25 4.64 -0.84 -4.80
C LEU A 25 5.28 -1.68 -5.93
N LYS A 26 5.38 -1.14 -7.14
CA LYS A 26 6.08 -1.78 -8.28
C LYS A 26 7.60 -1.69 -8.12
N VAL A 27 8.11 -0.60 -7.55
CA VAL A 27 9.54 -0.42 -7.26
C VAL A 27 9.87 -1.09 -5.92
N GLN A 28 9.93 -2.41 -5.93
CA GLN A 28 10.35 -3.25 -4.79
C GLN A 28 11.85 -3.09 -4.42
N GLU A 29 12.61 -2.32 -5.18
CA GLU A 29 14.01 -2.01 -4.89
C GLU A 29 14.14 -0.64 -4.23
N ARG A 30 14.27 -0.61 -2.90
CA ARG A 30 15.23 0.21 -2.13
C ARG A 30 14.78 0.34 -0.68
N ASN A 31 15.74 0.19 0.22
CA ASN A 31 15.61 0.14 1.68
C ASN A 31 14.98 1.39 2.35
N ASP A 32 14.58 2.41 1.58
CA ASP A 32 13.87 3.62 2.05
C ASP A 32 12.34 3.57 1.87
N SER A 33 11.81 2.47 1.31
CA SER A 33 10.41 2.41 0.83
C SER A 33 9.36 2.36 1.95
N ASP A 34 9.67 1.84 3.14
CA ASP A 34 8.68 1.63 4.21
C ASP A 34 8.18 2.95 4.85
N GLU A 35 9.07 3.89 5.13
CA GLU A 35 8.72 5.23 5.64
C GLU A 35 7.90 5.99 4.60
N HIS A 36 8.30 5.91 3.33
CA HIS A 36 7.61 6.56 2.23
C HIS A 36 6.22 5.97 2.01
N LEU A 37 6.10 4.64 2.04
CA LEU A 37 4.84 3.92 1.94
C LEU A 37 3.89 4.27 3.09
N LYS A 38 4.38 4.30 4.34
CA LYS A 38 3.59 4.75 5.50
C LYS A 38 3.07 6.18 5.32
N ARG A 39 3.92 7.10 4.84
CA ARG A 39 3.51 8.49 4.57
C ARG A 39 2.42 8.56 3.50
N LEU A 40 2.58 7.81 2.41
CA LEU A 40 1.59 7.76 1.33
C LEU A 40 0.25 7.17 1.78
N VAL A 41 0.26 6.08 2.54
CA VAL A 41 -0.96 5.46 3.12
C VAL A 41 -1.64 6.42 4.09
N THR A 42 -0.89 7.09 4.96
CA THR A 42 -1.43 8.09 5.91
C THR A 42 -2.05 9.27 5.17
N LEU A 43 -1.41 9.73 4.10
CA LEU A 43 -1.91 10.83 3.27
C LEU A 43 -3.16 10.41 2.49
N ARG A 44 -3.22 9.16 2.01
CA ARG A 44 -4.43 8.57 1.41
C ARG A 44 -5.60 8.59 2.38
N HIS A 45 -5.38 8.12 3.61
CA HIS A 45 -6.43 8.09 4.63
C HIS A 45 -6.99 9.48 4.93
N LYS A 46 -6.12 10.50 5.09
CA LYS A 46 -6.55 11.90 5.30
C LYS A 46 -7.39 12.43 4.14
N LEU A 47 -7.00 12.11 2.90
CA LEU A 47 -7.74 12.53 1.71
C LEU A 47 -9.09 11.82 1.55
N VAL A 48 -9.16 10.53 1.83
CA VAL A 48 -10.41 9.75 1.84
C VAL A 48 -11.38 10.31 2.88
N MET A 49 -10.89 10.59 4.09
CA MET A 49 -11.71 11.22 5.15
C MET A 49 -12.20 12.62 4.76
N ARG A 50 -11.36 13.41 4.08
CA ARG A 50 -11.77 14.71 3.56
C ARG A 50 -12.82 14.58 2.45
N ALA A 51 -12.65 13.62 1.54
CA ALA A 51 -13.61 13.35 0.47
C ALA A 51 -14.96 12.92 1.05
N LEU A 52 -14.97 11.97 2.01
CA LEU A 52 -16.18 11.52 2.69
C LEU A 52 -16.96 12.67 3.37
N ARG A 53 -16.27 13.66 3.93
CA ARG A 53 -16.91 14.85 4.54
C ARG A 53 -17.48 15.84 3.52
N GLN A 54 -16.93 15.86 2.30
CA GLN A 54 -17.32 16.81 1.24
C GLN A 54 -18.37 16.23 0.28
N LEU A 55 -18.52 14.91 0.23
CA LEU A 55 -19.44 14.24 -0.67
C LEU A 55 -20.89 14.27 -0.15
N PRO A 56 -21.89 14.54 -1.01
CA PRO A 56 -23.30 14.46 -0.63
C PRO A 56 -23.72 13.01 -0.32
N SER A 57 -24.68 12.83 0.58
CA SER A 57 -25.15 11.51 1.06
C SER A 57 -25.51 10.53 -0.06
N SER A 58 -26.00 11.01 -1.21
CA SER A 58 -26.34 10.18 -2.37
C SER A 58 -25.15 9.45 -2.99
N LYS A 59 -23.93 10.02 -2.90
CA LYS A 59 -22.69 9.44 -3.45
C LYS A 59 -21.76 8.89 -2.36
N LEU A 60 -22.03 9.22 -1.10
CA LEU A 60 -21.22 8.82 0.05
C LEU A 60 -21.20 7.31 0.24
N SER A 61 -22.38 6.64 0.16
CA SER A 61 -22.48 5.19 0.32
C SER A 61 -21.68 4.42 -0.74
N SER A 62 -21.80 4.81 -2.01
CA SER A 62 -21.06 4.18 -3.11
C SER A 62 -19.55 4.49 -3.04
N PHE A 63 -19.17 5.67 -2.59
CA PHE A 63 -17.76 6.01 -2.36
C PHE A 63 -17.16 5.18 -1.23
N ALA A 64 -17.85 5.06 -0.09
CA ALA A 64 -17.41 4.29 1.07
C ALA A 64 -17.25 2.80 0.76
N LYS A 65 -18.20 2.20 0.03
CA LYS A 65 -18.11 0.79 -0.40
C LYS A 65 -16.88 0.52 -1.27
N ASN A 66 -16.66 1.38 -2.27
CA ASN A 66 -15.51 1.22 -3.15
C ASN A 66 -14.19 1.41 -2.39
N GLU A 67 -14.10 2.38 -1.49
CA GLU A 67 -12.87 2.59 -0.72
C GLU A 67 -12.62 1.48 0.32
N LEU A 68 -13.66 0.81 0.80
CA LEU A 68 -13.51 -0.38 1.64
C LEU A 68 -12.76 -1.48 0.88
N THR A 69 -13.20 -1.81 -0.33
CA THR A 69 -12.54 -2.83 -1.18
C THR A 69 -11.10 -2.46 -1.49
N VAL A 70 -10.82 -1.17 -1.73
CA VAL A 70 -9.46 -0.69 -1.98
C VAL A 70 -8.59 -0.80 -0.71
N ASN A 71 -9.17 -0.57 0.47
CA ASN A 71 -8.46 -0.74 1.75
C ASN A 71 -8.14 -2.21 2.04
N GLU A 72 -9.08 -3.12 1.81
CA GLU A 72 -8.87 -4.57 1.95
C GLU A 72 -7.71 -5.04 1.05
N PHE A 73 -7.70 -4.62 -0.22
CA PHE A 73 -6.62 -4.94 -1.13
C PHE A 73 -5.26 -4.40 -0.67
N LEU A 74 -5.20 -3.15 -0.18
CA LEU A 74 -3.96 -2.60 0.39
C LEU A 74 -3.49 -3.37 1.62
N GLU A 75 -4.42 -3.80 2.47
CA GLU A 75 -4.10 -4.59 3.65
C GLU A 75 -3.45 -5.93 3.25
N ASP A 76 -4.00 -6.60 2.24
CA ASP A 76 -3.44 -7.85 1.72
C ASP A 76 -2.05 -7.67 1.11
N VAL A 77 -1.85 -6.60 0.34
CA VAL A 77 -0.52 -6.27 -0.22
C VAL A 77 0.50 -5.99 0.88
N ILE A 78 0.12 -5.27 1.95
CA ILE A 78 1.01 -5.00 3.09
C ILE A 78 1.32 -6.30 3.87
N LYS A 79 0.33 -7.17 4.04
CA LYS A 79 0.53 -8.49 4.68
C LYS A 79 1.50 -9.35 3.87
N GLU A 80 1.37 -9.35 2.55
CA GLU A 80 2.27 -10.07 1.65
C GLU A 80 3.70 -9.52 1.72
N LEU A 81 3.87 -8.20 1.66
CA LEU A 81 5.17 -7.54 1.79
C LEU A 81 5.85 -7.91 3.12
N ARG A 82 5.11 -7.89 4.24
CA ARG A 82 5.62 -8.31 5.55
C ARG A 82 6.05 -9.78 5.56
N SER A 83 5.32 -10.65 4.86
CA SER A 83 5.69 -12.07 4.73
C SER A 83 6.99 -12.25 3.96
N GLN A 84 7.16 -11.50 2.85
CA GLN A 84 8.39 -11.50 2.05
C GLN A 84 9.60 -11.05 2.88
N VAL A 85 9.47 -9.96 3.65
CA VAL A 85 10.54 -9.48 4.54
C VAL A 85 10.91 -10.54 5.59
N LYS A 86 9.92 -11.22 6.18
CA LYS A 86 10.18 -12.31 7.14
C LYS A 86 10.98 -13.44 6.49
N ASN A 87 10.62 -13.85 5.28
CA ASN A 87 11.32 -14.91 4.56
C ASN A 87 12.76 -14.50 4.23
N ASN A 88 12.97 -13.27 3.75
CA ASN A 88 14.31 -12.73 3.47
C ASN A 88 15.21 -12.73 4.72
N LEU A 89 14.64 -12.41 5.89
CA LEU A 89 15.38 -12.40 7.15
C LEU A 89 15.79 -13.81 7.60
N VAL A 90 14.93 -14.81 7.35
CA VAL A 90 15.24 -16.24 7.60
C VAL A 90 16.36 -16.71 6.68
N GLU A 91 16.29 -16.39 5.38
CA GLU A 91 17.34 -16.73 4.41
C GLU A 91 18.68 -16.07 4.77
N LEU A 92 18.68 -14.80 5.19
CA LEU A 92 19.88 -14.11 5.66
C LEU A 92 20.48 -14.77 6.93
N SER A 93 19.63 -15.23 7.85
CA SER A 93 20.07 -15.98 9.03
C SER A 93 20.74 -17.31 8.66
N ARG A 94 20.16 -18.04 7.69
CA ARG A 94 20.73 -19.28 7.15
C ARG A 94 22.06 -19.02 6.44
N ALA A 95 22.14 -17.97 5.62
CA ALA A 95 23.37 -17.55 4.95
C ALA A 95 24.48 -17.20 5.95
N LYS A 96 24.16 -16.45 7.02
CA LYS A 96 25.10 -16.16 8.12
C LYS A 96 25.59 -17.43 8.81
N LYS A 97 24.70 -18.40 9.06
CA LYS A 97 25.06 -19.66 9.69
C LYS A 97 25.98 -20.50 8.79
N ALA A 98 25.69 -20.56 7.49
CA ALA A 98 26.53 -21.25 6.51
C ALA A 98 27.92 -20.61 6.39
N ALA A 99 28.00 -19.27 6.31
CA ALA A 99 29.27 -18.56 6.26
C ALA A 99 30.16 -18.87 7.48
N LYS A 100 29.59 -18.92 8.69
CA LYS A 100 30.29 -19.32 9.92
C LYS A 100 30.78 -20.77 9.94
N SER A 101 30.28 -21.65 9.06
CA SER A 101 30.77 -23.04 8.96
C SER A 101 32.01 -23.16 8.08
N TYR A 102 32.38 -22.11 7.35
CA TYR A 102 33.58 -22.04 6.53
C TYR A 102 34.69 -21.18 7.17
N GLU A 103 34.42 -20.54 8.31
CA GLU A 103 35.41 -19.99 9.25
C GLU A 103 35.86 -21.08 10.23
#